data_AF-A0A9W3F9L8-F1
#
_entry.id   AF-A0A9W3F9L8-F1
#
_cell.length_a   1.000
_cell.length_b   1.000
_cell.length_c   1.000
_cell.angle_alpha   90.00
_cell.angle_beta   90.00
_cell.angle_gamma   90.00
#
_symmetry.space_group_name_H-M   'P 1'
#
loop_
_entity.id
_entity.type
_entity.pdbx_description
1 polymer ?
#
loop_
_entity_poly.entity_id
_entity_poly.type
_entity_poly.pdbx_seq_one_letter_code
_entity_poly.pdbx_strand_id
1 'polypeptide(L)'
;MEGGSPSPSLCKMRRMQKEMDRGLRLETHEEASVKMLPTYVRSTPEGSEVGDFLSLDLGGTNFRVMLVKVGEGEEGQWSVKTKHQMYSIPEDAMTGTAEMLFDYISECISDFLDKHQMKHKKLPLGFTFSFPVRHEDIDKGILLNWTKGFKASGAEGNNIVGLLRDAIKRRGDFEMDVVAMVNDTVATMISCYYEDRRCEVGMIVGTGCNACYMEEMQNVELVEGDEGRMCVNTEWGAFGDSGELDEFLLEYDRVVDENSLNPGQQLYEKLIGGKYMGELVRLVLLKLVDEDLLFHGEASEQLRTRGAFETRFVSQVERCAGRAGQGVGYSCERASGEVLDQDALGRGGGVPNVGGTWRGSGVRAEGQGPGPG
;
A
#
# COMPACT_ATOMS: atom_id res chain seq x y z
N MET A 1 -10.82 -5.43 43.68
CA MET A 1 -10.03 -5.11 42.47
C MET A 1 -10.87 -5.55 41.29
N GLU A 2 -11.69 -4.66 40.76
CA GLU A 2 -12.54 -4.94 39.60
C GLU A 2 -11.65 -4.91 38.35
N GLY A 3 -11.38 -6.09 37.78
CA GLY A 3 -10.75 -6.22 36.47
C GLY A 3 -11.77 -5.82 35.40
N GLY A 4 -11.76 -4.55 34.99
CA GLY A 4 -12.52 -4.10 33.83
C GLY A 4 -12.09 -4.86 32.59
N SER A 5 -13.05 -5.31 31.79
CA SER A 5 -12.80 -5.90 30.47
C SER A 5 -11.94 -4.94 29.62
N PRO A 6 -10.89 -5.44 28.94
CA PRO A 6 -10.01 -4.59 28.14
C PRO A 6 -10.80 -3.83 27.08
N SER A 7 -10.34 -2.63 26.71
CA SER A 7 -11.00 -1.83 25.68
C SER A 7 -11.07 -2.61 24.34
N PRO A 8 -12.10 -2.39 23.51
CA PRO A 8 -12.21 -3.04 22.19
C PRO A 8 -10.95 -2.88 21.33
N SER A 9 -10.30 -1.72 21.39
CA SER A 9 -9.04 -1.46 20.70
C SER A 9 -7.90 -2.36 21.20
N LEU A 10 -7.79 -2.56 22.51
CA LEU A 10 -6.77 -3.45 23.09
C LEU A 10 -7.04 -4.91 22.74
N CYS A 11 -8.31 -5.32 22.66
CA CYS A 11 -8.69 -6.67 22.21
C CYS A 11 -8.21 -6.91 20.77
N LYS A 12 -8.51 -6.00 19.84
CA LYS A 12 -8.09 -6.10 18.44
C LYS A 12 -6.57 -6.17 18.28
N MET A 13 -5.82 -5.31 18.99
CA MET A 13 -4.36 -5.33 18.95
C MET A 13 -3.78 -6.67 19.42
N ARG A 14 -4.32 -7.25 20.50
CA ARG A 14 -3.88 -8.57 20.99
C ARG A 14 -4.19 -9.70 20.01
N ARG A 15 -5.33 -9.64 19.32
CA ARG A 15 -5.71 -10.61 18.29
C ARG A 15 -4.78 -10.51 17.07
N MET A 16 -4.48 -9.30 16.61
CA MET A 16 -3.51 -9.08 15.53
C MET A 16 -2.14 -9.64 15.89
N GLN A 17 -1.60 -9.30 17.06
CA GLN A 17 -0.30 -9.81 17.51
C GLN A 17 -0.28 -11.34 17.55
N LYS A 18 -1.34 -11.97 18.06
CA LYS A 18 -1.47 -13.43 18.08
C LYS A 18 -1.43 -14.02 16.67
N GLU A 19 -2.12 -13.41 15.71
CA GLU A 19 -2.12 -13.89 14.33
C GLU A 19 -0.77 -13.67 13.64
N MET A 20 -0.05 -12.58 13.95
CA MET A 20 1.33 -12.39 13.51
C MET A 20 2.25 -13.49 14.06
N ASP A 21 2.17 -13.78 15.36
CA ASP A 21 2.96 -14.85 15.99
C ASP A 21 2.64 -16.22 15.36
N ARG A 22 1.37 -16.48 14.99
CA ARG A 22 0.97 -17.71 14.29
C ARG A 22 1.50 -17.75 12.86
N GLY A 23 1.49 -16.63 12.15
CA GLY A 23 1.97 -16.52 10.78
C GLY A 23 3.48 -16.74 10.66
N LEU A 24 4.26 -16.38 11.68
CA LEU A 24 5.71 -16.54 11.69
C LEU A 24 6.17 -17.97 11.99
N ARG A 25 5.34 -18.77 12.67
CA ARG A 25 5.68 -20.14 13.11
C ARG A 25 5.37 -21.16 12.03
N LEU A 26 6.29 -22.10 11.83
CA LEU A 26 6.15 -23.14 10.80
C LEU A 26 4.89 -24.00 11.01
N GLU A 27 4.60 -24.35 12.27
CA GLU A 27 3.48 -25.23 12.62
C GLU A 27 2.09 -24.60 12.37
N THR A 28 1.97 -23.28 12.48
CA THR A 28 0.68 -22.57 12.43
C THR A 28 0.48 -21.69 11.21
N HIS A 29 1.51 -21.50 10.38
CA HIS A 29 1.51 -20.60 9.23
C HIS A 29 0.41 -20.89 8.22
N GLU A 30 0.14 -22.15 7.91
CA GLU A 30 -0.88 -22.53 6.93
C GLU A 30 -2.29 -22.08 7.36
N GLU A 31 -2.59 -22.15 8.65
CA GLU A 31 -3.88 -21.80 9.25
C GLU A 31 -3.99 -20.34 9.69
N ALA A 32 -2.88 -19.61 9.78
CA ALA A 32 -2.87 -18.22 10.20
C ALA A 32 -3.57 -17.33 9.17
N SER A 33 -4.42 -16.40 9.63
CA SER A 33 -5.05 -15.44 8.72
C SER A 33 -4.04 -14.39 8.23
N VAL A 34 -3.11 -13.99 9.10
CA VAL A 34 -2.01 -13.07 8.77
C VAL A 34 -0.78 -13.90 8.39
N LYS A 35 -0.37 -13.84 7.13
CA LYS A 35 0.60 -14.80 6.58
C LYS A 35 2.04 -14.53 6.93
N MET A 36 2.44 -13.29 7.23
CA MET A 36 3.81 -12.98 7.66
C MET A 36 4.88 -13.53 6.70
N LEU A 37 4.72 -13.20 5.41
CA LEU A 37 5.52 -13.71 4.31
C LEU A 37 6.97 -13.17 4.36
N PRO A 38 7.99 -14.04 4.40
CA PRO A 38 9.39 -13.65 4.30
C PRO A 38 9.69 -12.99 2.94
N THR A 39 10.38 -11.85 2.95
CA THR A 39 10.66 -11.09 1.71
C THR A 39 12.06 -11.30 1.14
N TYR A 40 12.94 -11.95 1.91
CA TYR A 40 14.38 -12.10 1.62
C TYR A 40 15.19 -10.79 1.60
N VAL A 41 14.59 -9.67 1.99
CA VAL A 41 15.32 -8.42 2.26
C VAL A 41 15.86 -8.47 3.70
N ARG A 42 17.18 -8.60 3.86
CA ARG A 42 17.84 -8.85 5.17
C ARG A 42 18.39 -7.61 5.87
N SER A 43 18.49 -6.49 5.17
CA SER A 43 19.00 -5.24 5.74
C SER A 43 18.33 -4.04 5.11
N THR A 44 18.31 -2.93 5.85
CA THR A 44 18.00 -1.61 5.33
C THR A 44 19.21 -1.04 4.59
N PRO A 45 19.04 -0.04 3.70
CA PRO A 45 20.14 0.58 2.99
C PRO A 45 21.29 1.05 3.91
N GLU A 46 22.52 0.98 3.43
CA GLU A 46 23.71 1.43 4.18
C GLU A 46 24.14 2.85 3.77
N GLY A 47 23.65 3.33 2.62
CA GLY A 47 24.03 4.60 2.01
C GLY A 47 25.27 4.50 1.12
N SER A 48 25.70 3.28 0.79
CA SER A 48 26.80 2.99 -0.15
C SER A 48 26.31 2.53 -1.52
N GLU A 49 24.99 2.46 -1.74
CA GLU A 49 24.37 1.98 -2.97
C GLU A 49 24.58 2.93 -4.16
N VAL A 50 25.39 2.57 -5.16
CA VAL A 50 25.60 3.39 -6.36
C VAL A 50 25.18 2.64 -7.61
N GLY A 51 24.45 3.30 -8.51
CA GLY A 51 24.14 2.75 -9.82
C GLY A 51 22.93 3.37 -10.52
N ASP A 52 22.76 2.97 -11.78
CA ASP A 52 21.54 3.20 -12.56
C ASP A 52 20.71 1.91 -12.51
N PHE A 53 19.47 1.99 -12.01
CA PHE A 53 18.56 0.86 -11.84
C PHE A 53 17.25 1.13 -12.58
N LEU A 54 16.64 0.08 -13.11
CA LEU A 54 15.24 0.13 -13.53
C LEU A 54 14.34 -0.41 -12.41
N SER A 55 13.20 0.23 -12.23
CA SER A 55 12.18 -0.22 -11.30
C SER A 55 10.86 -0.31 -12.02
N LEU A 56 10.18 -1.43 -11.83
CA LEU A 56 8.80 -1.61 -12.24
C LEU A 56 7.91 -1.51 -11.01
N ASP A 57 6.73 -0.93 -11.16
CA ASP A 57 5.72 -0.87 -10.11
C ASP A 57 4.36 -1.28 -10.68
N LEU A 58 3.89 -2.43 -10.22
CA LEU A 58 2.65 -3.07 -10.62
C LEU A 58 1.83 -3.44 -9.37
N GLY A 59 0.81 -2.63 -9.10
CA GLY A 59 -0.13 -2.90 -7.99
C GLY A 59 -1.58 -2.51 -8.23
N GLY A 60 -1.88 -1.96 -9.41
CA GLY A 60 -3.21 -1.49 -9.81
C GLY A 60 -3.31 -1.34 -11.33
N THR A 61 -4.28 -0.58 -11.80
CA THR A 61 -4.47 -0.30 -13.24
C THR A 61 -3.37 0.57 -13.84
N ASN A 62 -2.67 1.34 -13.00
CA ASN A 62 -1.54 2.16 -13.39
C ASN A 62 -0.24 1.40 -13.18
N PHE A 63 0.44 1.06 -14.28
CA PHE A 63 1.77 0.48 -14.28
C PHE A 63 2.81 1.57 -14.45
N ARG A 64 3.89 1.51 -13.68
CA ARG A 64 4.96 2.51 -13.76
C ARG A 64 6.30 1.86 -14.05
N VAL A 65 7.02 2.43 -15.01
CA VAL A 65 8.42 2.11 -15.30
C VAL A 65 9.27 3.30 -14.89
N MET A 66 10.33 3.05 -14.11
CA MET A 66 11.19 4.10 -13.56
C MET A 66 12.66 3.79 -13.80
N LEU A 67 13.44 4.81 -14.17
CA LEU A 67 14.89 4.82 -14.10
C LEU A 67 15.30 5.57 -12.83
N VAL A 68 15.95 4.85 -11.92
CA VAL A 68 16.45 5.36 -10.65
C VAL A 68 17.97 5.45 -10.73
N LYS A 69 18.52 6.63 -10.51
CA LYS A 69 19.96 6.85 -10.44
C LYS A 69 20.34 7.19 -9.02
N VAL A 70 21.14 6.34 -8.40
CA VAL A 70 21.64 6.50 -7.03
C VAL A 70 23.14 6.75 -7.09
N GLY A 71 23.60 7.80 -6.44
CA GLY A 71 25.03 8.07 -6.31
C GLY A 71 25.34 9.50 -5.92
N GLU A 72 26.62 9.85 -6.00
CA GLU A 72 27.13 11.17 -5.66
C GLU A 72 26.68 12.22 -6.70
N GLY A 73 25.97 13.23 -6.24
CA GLY A 73 25.51 14.36 -7.04
C GLY A 73 26.63 15.33 -7.39
N GLU A 74 26.31 16.34 -8.21
CA GLU A 74 27.29 17.32 -8.73
C GLU A 74 27.98 18.16 -7.62
N GLU A 75 27.37 18.25 -6.43
CA GLU A 75 27.90 18.97 -5.26
C GLU A 75 28.54 18.04 -4.20
N GLY A 76 28.79 16.76 -4.51
CA GLY A 76 29.33 15.79 -3.55
C GLY A 76 28.31 15.28 -2.52
N GLN A 77 27.03 15.62 -2.67
CA GLN A 77 25.94 15.10 -1.85
C GLN A 77 25.33 13.86 -2.49
N TRP A 78 25.02 12.85 -1.68
CA TRP A 78 24.28 11.68 -2.14
C TRP A 78 22.91 12.08 -2.68
N SER A 79 22.59 11.69 -3.91
CA SER A 79 21.33 12.07 -4.56
C SER A 79 20.67 10.88 -5.23
N VAL A 80 19.33 10.84 -5.16
CA VAL A 80 18.50 9.90 -5.90
C VAL A 80 17.77 10.70 -6.98
N LYS A 81 18.06 10.43 -8.25
CA LYS A 81 17.36 11.05 -9.39
C LYS A 81 16.49 10.02 -10.08
N THR A 82 15.19 10.31 -10.21
CA THR A 82 14.22 9.41 -10.83
C THR A 82 13.62 9.99 -12.10
N LYS A 83 13.52 9.18 -13.15
CA LYS A 83 12.64 9.43 -14.31
C LYS A 83 11.61 8.32 -14.36
N HIS A 84 10.36 8.63 -14.64
CA HIS A 84 9.31 7.62 -14.72
C HIS A 84 8.34 7.88 -15.86
N GLN A 85 7.63 6.82 -16.24
CA GLN A 85 6.50 6.88 -17.15
C GLN A 85 5.40 5.95 -16.65
N MET A 86 4.16 6.42 -16.73
CA MET A 86 2.98 5.64 -16.39
C MET A 86 2.32 5.07 -17.65
N TYR A 87 1.79 3.86 -17.52
CA TYR A 87 1.09 3.11 -18.54
C TYR A 87 -0.21 2.59 -17.94
N SER A 88 -1.32 2.72 -18.67
CA SER A 88 -2.60 2.16 -18.26
C SER A 88 -2.69 0.73 -18.76
N ILE A 89 -2.84 -0.24 -17.87
CA ILE A 89 -3.01 -1.64 -18.26
C ILE A 89 -4.44 -1.82 -18.82
N PRO A 90 -4.60 -2.36 -20.05
CA PRO A 90 -5.91 -2.70 -20.58
C PRO A 90 -6.62 -3.76 -19.74
N GLU A 91 -7.94 -3.68 -19.60
CA GLU A 91 -8.74 -4.65 -18.84
C GLU A 91 -8.58 -6.08 -19.37
N ASP A 92 -8.49 -6.23 -20.69
CA ASP A 92 -8.24 -7.52 -21.36
C ASP A 92 -6.89 -8.14 -20.94
N ALA A 93 -5.87 -7.32 -20.67
CA ALA A 93 -4.57 -7.81 -20.18
C ALA A 93 -4.65 -8.16 -18.68
N MET A 94 -5.43 -7.41 -17.89
CA MET A 94 -5.61 -7.71 -16.45
C MET A 94 -6.38 -9.00 -16.19
N THR A 95 -7.30 -9.36 -17.09
CA THR A 95 -8.23 -10.49 -16.93
C THR A 95 -7.99 -11.65 -17.91
N GLY A 96 -7.10 -11.46 -18.89
CA GLY A 96 -6.74 -12.46 -19.91
C GLY A 96 -5.78 -13.55 -19.40
N THR A 97 -4.67 -13.76 -20.10
CA THR A 97 -3.62 -14.72 -19.71
C THR A 97 -2.41 -14.01 -19.11
N ALA A 98 -1.63 -14.75 -18.31
CA ALA A 98 -0.36 -14.26 -17.80
C ALA A 98 0.58 -13.84 -18.94
N GLU A 99 0.62 -14.60 -20.04
CA GLU A 99 1.39 -14.25 -21.24
C GLU A 99 1.00 -12.88 -21.79
N MET A 100 -0.30 -12.62 -21.97
CA MET A 100 -0.80 -11.32 -22.44
C MET A 100 -0.39 -10.17 -21.50
N LEU A 101 -0.49 -10.37 -20.18
CA LEU A 101 -0.13 -9.36 -19.20
C LEU A 101 1.38 -9.04 -19.23
N PHE A 102 2.22 -10.07 -19.20
CA PHE A 102 3.67 -9.88 -19.16
C PHE A 102 4.25 -9.44 -20.51
N ASP A 103 3.63 -9.80 -21.64
CA ASP A 103 3.99 -9.26 -22.95
C ASP A 103 3.67 -7.76 -23.05
N TYR A 104 2.53 -7.32 -22.50
CA TYR A 104 2.19 -5.90 -22.39
C TYR A 104 3.17 -5.14 -21.47
N ILE A 105 3.56 -5.73 -20.34
CA ILE A 105 4.59 -5.15 -19.45
C ILE A 105 5.93 -5.02 -20.18
N SER A 106 6.34 -6.05 -20.92
CA SER A 106 7.56 -6.05 -21.75
C SER A 106 7.51 -4.96 -22.82
N GLU A 107 6.34 -4.71 -23.41
CA GLU A 107 6.11 -3.58 -24.33
C GLU A 107 6.30 -2.22 -23.68
N CYS A 108 5.72 -2.01 -22.51
CA CYS A 108 5.88 -0.76 -21.75
C CYS A 108 7.35 -0.50 -21.42
N ILE A 109 8.09 -1.54 -21.00
CA ILE A 109 9.53 -1.44 -20.72
C ILE A 109 10.30 -1.04 -21.98
N SER A 110 10.04 -1.70 -23.11
CA SER A 110 10.66 -1.37 -24.39
C SER A 110 10.43 0.08 -24.80
N ASP A 111 9.18 0.55 -24.75
CA ASP A 111 8.82 1.94 -25.07
C ASP A 111 9.57 2.94 -24.17
N PHE A 112 9.63 2.67 -22.86
CA PHE A 112 10.36 3.50 -21.92
C PHE A 112 11.86 3.56 -22.25
N LEU A 113 12.47 2.40 -22.54
CA LEU A 113 13.88 2.29 -22.89
C LEU A 113 14.22 3.01 -24.19
N ASP A 114 13.35 2.94 -25.21
CA ASP A 114 13.51 3.65 -26.49
C ASP A 114 13.51 5.16 -26.28
N LYS A 115 12.51 5.68 -25.55
CA LYS A 115 12.39 7.12 -25.24
C LYS A 115 13.60 7.68 -24.52
N HIS A 116 14.27 6.86 -23.73
CA HIS A 116 15.45 7.23 -22.96
C HIS A 116 16.77 6.83 -23.64
N GLN A 117 16.73 6.18 -24.80
CA GLN A 117 17.88 5.69 -25.56
C GLN A 117 18.75 4.69 -24.78
N MET A 118 18.13 3.81 -24.00
CA MET A 118 18.82 2.90 -23.06
C MET A 118 18.72 1.42 -23.42
N LYS A 119 18.08 1.04 -24.54
CA LYS A 119 17.93 -0.37 -24.96
C LYS A 119 19.22 -1.16 -25.09
N HIS A 120 20.33 -0.48 -25.40
CA HIS A 120 21.66 -1.10 -25.54
C HIS A 120 22.33 -1.43 -24.21
N LYS A 121 21.76 -1.00 -23.07
CA LYS A 121 22.32 -1.24 -21.74
C LYS A 121 21.54 -2.34 -21.03
N LYS A 122 22.27 -3.31 -20.50
CA LYS A 122 21.72 -4.29 -19.56
C LYS A 122 21.73 -3.68 -18.16
N LEU A 123 20.57 -3.19 -17.72
CA LEU A 123 20.41 -2.58 -16.40
C LEU A 123 19.81 -3.60 -15.40
N PRO A 124 20.22 -3.54 -14.12
CA PRO A 124 19.55 -4.26 -13.06
C PRO A 124 18.12 -3.72 -12.88
N LEU A 125 17.17 -4.63 -12.69
CA LEU A 125 15.75 -4.35 -12.55
C LEU A 125 15.23 -4.85 -11.20
N GLY A 126 14.64 -3.92 -10.44
CA GLY A 126 13.78 -4.23 -9.30
C GLY A 126 12.32 -4.27 -9.74
N PHE A 127 11.59 -5.31 -9.34
CA PHE A 127 10.18 -5.46 -9.67
C PHE A 127 9.33 -5.31 -8.41
N THR A 128 8.67 -4.15 -8.24
CA THR A 128 7.65 -3.96 -7.21
C THR A 128 6.34 -4.57 -7.70
N PHE A 129 5.88 -5.62 -7.03
CA PHE A 129 4.70 -6.39 -7.39
C PHE A 129 3.78 -6.52 -6.17
N SER A 130 2.70 -5.75 -6.17
CA SER A 130 1.84 -5.54 -4.99
C SER A 130 0.75 -6.60 -4.83
N PHE A 131 1.11 -7.87 -4.90
CA PHE A 131 0.21 -9.00 -4.69
C PHE A 131 0.80 -9.98 -3.69
N PRO A 132 -0.02 -10.85 -3.07
CA PRO A 132 0.47 -11.89 -2.18
C PRO A 132 1.37 -12.88 -2.94
N VAL A 133 2.66 -12.89 -2.60
CA VAL A 133 3.66 -13.76 -3.21
C VAL A 133 4.41 -14.50 -2.13
N ARG A 134 4.53 -15.82 -2.27
CA ARG A 134 5.49 -16.62 -1.52
C ARG A 134 6.85 -16.54 -2.19
N HIS A 135 7.81 -15.89 -1.53
CA HIS A 135 9.18 -15.82 -2.01
C HIS A 135 9.91 -17.13 -1.70
N GLU A 136 10.68 -17.63 -2.66
CA GLU A 136 11.68 -18.68 -2.45
C GLU A 136 13.10 -18.10 -2.41
N ASP A 137 13.27 -16.92 -3.01
CA ASP A 137 14.48 -16.10 -3.02
C ASP A 137 14.08 -14.64 -3.32
N ILE A 138 15.02 -13.69 -3.25
CA ILE A 138 14.76 -12.28 -3.57
C ILE A 138 14.34 -12.07 -5.03
N ASP A 139 14.77 -12.94 -5.95
CA ASP A 139 14.44 -12.89 -7.38
C ASP A 139 13.46 -14.00 -7.81
N LYS A 140 12.83 -14.71 -6.86
CA LYS A 140 11.90 -15.81 -7.13
C LYS A 140 10.68 -15.70 -6.24
N GLY A 141 9.55 -15.40 -6.86
CA GLY A 141 8.29 -15.27 -6.16
C GLY A 141 7.16 -16.00 -6.86
N ILE A 142 6.48 -16.88 -6.12
CA ILE A 142 5.30 -17.60 -6.56
C ILE A 142 4.05 -16.80 -6.17
N LEU A 143 3.28 -16.34 -7.15
CA LEU A 143 2.00 -15.68 -6.87
C LEU A 143 1.03 -16.66 -6.21
N LEU A 144 0.49 -16.28 -5.06
CA LEU A 144 -0.47 -17.11 -4.33
C LEU A 144 -1.88 -16.96 -4.89
N ASN A 145 -2.35 -15.71 -4.96
CA ASN A 145 -3.68 -15.38 -5.45
C ASN A 145 -3.70 -13.95 -5.97
N TRP A 146 -4.49 -13.70 -7.00
CA TRP A 146 -4.75 -12.35 -7.44
C TRP A 146 -5.63 -11.58 -6.44
N THR A 147 -5.41 -10.28 -6.39
CA THR A 147 -6.23 -9.32 -5.65
C THR A 147 -6.52 -8.10 -6.53
N LYS A 148 -7.23 -7.09 -5.99
CA LYS A 148 -7.37 -5.75 -6.63
C LYS A 148 -7.97 -5.75 -8.05
N GLY A 149 -8.65 -6.82 -8.46
CA GLY A 149 -9.34 -6.93 -9.76
C GLY A 149 -8.54 -7.62 -10.87
N PHE A 150 -7.28 -7.99 -10.63
CA PHE A 150 -6.51 -8.82 -11.56
C PHE A 150 -7.03 -10.26 -11.55
N LYS A 151 -7.02 -10.92 -12.71
CA LYS A 151 -7.42 -12.32 -12.90
C LYS A 151 -6.66 -13.03 -14.02
N ALA A 152 -5.46 -12.57 -14.35
CA ALA A 152 -4.68 -13.13 -15.46
C ALA A 152 -4.39 -14.62 -15.22
N SER A 153 -4.98 -15.46 -16.07
CA SER A 153 -4.91 -16.91 -15.96
C SER A 153 -3.50 -17.45 -16.22
N GLY A 154 -3.07 -18.43 -15.42
CA GLY A 154 -1.73 -19.02 -15.52
C GLY A 154 -0.61 -18.25 -14.79
N ALA A 155 -0.94 -17.19 -14.04
CA ALA A 155 0.03 -16.52 -13.18
C ALA A 155 0.06 -17.09 -11.75
N GLU A 156 -1.12 -17.42 -11.18
CA GLU A 156 -1.21 -18.02 -9.85
C GLU A 156 -0.48 -19.38 -9.81
N GLY A 157 0.25 -19.63 -8.74
CA GLY A 157 1.11 -20.80 -8.58
C GLY A 157 2.40 -20.79 -9.42
N ASN A 158 2.67 -19.73 -10.18
CA ASN A 158 3.85 -19.63 -11.06
C ASN A 158 4.84 -18.55 -10.60
N ASN A 159 6.10 -18.71 -11.01
CA ASN A 159 7.15 -17.73 -10.72
C ASN A 159 7.00 -16.46 -11.57
N ILE A 160 6.62 -15.36 -10.93
CA ILE A 160 6.35 -14.07 -11.57
C ILE A 160 7.58 -13.49 -12.27
N VAL A 161 8.77 -13.62 -11.65
CA VAL A 161 10.02 -13.19 -12.28
C VAL A 161 10.34 -14.05 -13.50
N GLY A 162 10.01 -15.35 -13.45
CA GLY A 162 10.11 -16.24 -14.60
C GLY A 162 9.23 -15.80 -15.77
N LEU A 163 7.95 -15.51 -15.49
CA LEU A 163 6.99 -15.04 -16.50
C LEU A 163 7.44 -13.72 -17.16
N LEU A 164 7.99 -12.78 -16.37
CA LEU A 164 8.57 -11.54 -16.89
C LEU A 164 9.81 -11.80 -17.75
N ARG A 165 10.73 -12.67 -17.29
CA ARG A 165 11.93 -13.06 -18.06
C ARG A 165 11.55 -13.70 -19.40
N ASP A 166 10.53 -14.56 -19.41
CA ASP A 166 10.04 -15.18 -20.64
C ASP A 166 9.42 -14.16 -21.61
N ALA A 167 8.67 -13.17 -21.12
CA ALA A 167 8.11 -12.10 -21.94
C ALA A 167 9.20 -11.18 -22.54
N ILE A 168 10.24 -10.85 -21.78
CA ILE A 168 11.40 -10.09 -22.28
C ILE A 168 12.11 -10.90 -23.37
N LYS A 169 12.31 -12.21 -23.14
CA LYS A 169 12.96 -13.10 -24.11
C LYS A 169 12.15 -13.30 -25.39
N ARG A 170 10.82 -13.46 -25.28
CA ARG A 170 9.92 -13.55 -26.46
C ARG A 170 10.02 -12.30 -27.33
N ARG A 171 10.15 -11.13 -26.70
CA ARG A 171 10.29 -9.85 -27.39
C ARG A 171 11.65 -9.69 -28.10
N GLY A 172 12.74 -9.93 -27.37
CA GLY A 172 14.09 -10.03 -27.92
C GLY A 172 14.74 -8.73 -28.41
N ASP A 173 14.16 -7.55 -28.16
CA ASP A 173 14.70 -6.24 -28.58
C ASP A 173 15.47 -5.50 -27.48
N PHE A 174 15.49 -6.02 -26.25
CA PHE A 174 16.34 -5.56 -25.15
C PHE A 174 16.69 -6.72 -24.19
N GLU A 175 17.72 -6.52 -23.36
CA GLU A 175 18.09 -7.45 -22.28
C GLU A 175 17.97 -6.76 -20.92
N MET A 176 17.56 -7.51 -19.90
CA MET A 176 17.53 -7.04 -18.52
C MET A 176 17.99 -8.10 -17.55
N ASP A 177 18.41 -7.64 -16.38
CA ASP A 177 18.72 -8.50 -15.25
C ASP A 177 17.72 -8.23 -14.13
N VAL A 178 16.73 -9.10 -13.95
CA VAL A 178 15.77 -8.98 -12.84
C VAL A 178 16.46 -9.48 -11.58
N VAL A 179 16.89 -8.55 -10.73
CA VAL A 179 17.74 -8.83 -9.56
C VAL A 179 16.93 -8.99 -8.28
N ALA A 180 15.73 -8.41 -8.23
CA ALA A 180 14.87 -8.47 -7.06
C ALA A 180 13.40 -8.29 -7.45
N MET A 181 12.53 -8.95 -6.71
CA MET A 181 11.11 -8.67 -6.67
C MET A 181 10.73 -8.35 -5.22
N VAL A 182 9.91 -7.32 -5.04
CA VAL A 182 9.52 -6.83 -3.70
C VAL A 182 8.05 -6.44 -3.68
N ASN A 183 7.43 -6.47 -2.50
CA ASN A 183 6.10 -5.92 -2.28
C ASN A 183 6.16 -4.37 -2.16
N ASP A 184 5.06 -3.68 -2.43
CA ASP A 184 4.99 -2.20 -2.34
C ASP A 184 5.22 -1.67 -0.92
N THR A 185 4.80 -2.40 0.11
CA THR A 185 5.10 -2.05 1.50
C THR A 185 6.61 -2.02 1.76
N VAL A 186 7.33 -3.04 1.27
CA VAL A 186 8.79 -3.17 1.41
C VAL A 186 9.49 -2.07 0.62
N ALA A 187 9.08 -1.83 -0.63
CA ALA A 187 9.61 -0.76 -1.46
C ALA A 187 9.41 0.62 -0.80
N THR A 188 8.25 0.83 -0.18
CA THR A 188 7.92 2.06 0.56
C THR A 188 8.80 2.23 1.80
N MET A 189 8.99 1.17 2.60
CA MET A 189 9.90 1.18 3.75
C MET A 189 11.32 1.57 3.33
N ILE A 190 11.85 0.94 2.28
CA ILE A 190 13.19 1.21 1.76
C ILE A 190 13.29 2.64 1.22
N SER A 191 12.26 3.14 0.55
CA SER A 191 12.22 4.52 0.05
C SER A 191 12.29 5.54 1.19
N CYS A 192 11.50 5.34 2.25
CA CYS A 192 11.51 6.21 3.43
C CYS A 192 12.84 6.18 4.18
N TYR A 193 13.59 5.08 4.10
CA TYR A 193 14.89 4.96 4.75
C TYR A 193 15.91 6.00 4.27
N TYR A 194 15.84 6.41 3.00
CA TYR A 194 16.73 7.45 2.46
C TYR A 194 16.49 8.82 3.10
N GLU A 195 15.35 9.04 3.74
CA GLU A 195 15.03 10.25 4.51
C GLU A 195 15.23 10.05 6.02
N ASP A 196 14.78 8.91 6.58
CA ASP A 196 14.97 8.54 7.99
C ASP A 196 15.53 7.13 8.14
N ARG A 197 16.81 7.04 8.54
CA ARG A 197 17.53 5.77 8.76
C ARG A 197 16.98 4.89 9.90
N ARG A 198 15.95 5.35 10.61
CA ARG A 198 15.24 4.56 11.64
C ARG A 198 13.97 3.90 11.11
N CYS A 199 13.65 4.06 9.82
CA CYS A 199 12.49 3.46 9.21
C CYS A 199 12.65 1.93 9.13
N GLU A 200 11.82 1.21 9.89
CA GLU A 200 11.80 -0.26 9.92
C GLU A 200 10.39 -0.81 9.68
N VAL A 201 9.45 0.04 9.28
CA VAL A 201 8.05 -0.30 9.00
C VAL A 201 7.63 0.39 7.72
N GLY A 202 7.08 -0.37 6.78
CA GLY A 202 6.40 0.14 5.59
C GLY A 202 4.90 -0.08 5.72
N MET A 203 4.11 0.89 5.31
CA MET A 203 2.65 0.79 5.37
C MET A 203 2.03 1.40 4.12
N ILE A 204 1.10 0.68 3.52
CA ILE A 204 0.30 1.12 2.39
C ILE A 204 -1.14 1.23 2.86
N VAL A 205 -1.72 2.44 2.70
CA VAL A 205 -3.15 2.70 2.90
C VAL A 205 -3.64 3.45 1.67
N GLY A 206 -4.19 2.71 0.72
CA GLY A 206 -4.65 3.23 -0.57
C GLY A 206 -5.89 2.47 -1.02
N THR A 207 -5.86 1.91 -2.23
CA THR A 207 -6.94 1.00 -2.70
C THR A 207 -7.12 -0.18 -1.74
N GLY A 208 -6.01 -0.78 -1.32
CA GLY A 208 -5.94 -1.80 -0.27
C GLY A 208 -5.20 -1.29 0.98
N CYS A 209 -4.94 -2.18 1.91
CA CYS A 209 -4.21 -1.88 3.14
C CYS A 209 -3.24 -3.02 3.47
N ASN A 210 -1.95 -2.71 3.60
CA ASN A 210 -0.92 -3.69 3.96
C ASN A 210 0.22 -3.04 4.77
N ALA A 211 1.00 -3.86 5.48
CA ALA A 211 2.23 -3.42 6.13
C ALA A 211 3.34 -4.47 6.07
N CYS A 212 4.57 -3.99 6.16
CA CYS A 212 5.76 -4.79 6.39
C CYS A 212 6.60 -4.19 7.51
N TYR A 213 7.48 -4.99 8.10
CA TYR A 213 8.45 -4.50 9.08
C TYR A 213 9.70 -5.38 9.12
N MET A 214 10.78 -4.89 9.73
CA MET A 214 11.98 -5.69 10.00
C MET A 214 11.77 -6.57 11.23
N GLU A 215 11.77 -7.89 11.04
CA GLU A 215 11.66 -8.91 12.09
C GLU A 215 13.02 -9.55 12.37
N GLU A 216 13.22 -10.03 13.60
CA GLU A 216 14.39 -10.82 13.99
C GLU A 216 14.34 -12.21 13.36
N MET A 217 15.44 -12.66 12.73
CA MET A 217 15.49 -13.95 12.03
C MET A 217 15.10 -15.14 12.92
N GLN A 218 15.47 -15.10 14.21
CA GLN A 218 15.09 -16.13 15.19
C GLN A 218 13.56 -16.33 15.34
N ASN A 219 12.75 -15.35 14.94
CA ASN A 219 11.29 -15.43 15.00
C ASN A 219 10.69 -15.95 13.66
N VAL A 220 11.44 -15.91 12.57
CA VAL A 220 10.96 -16.27 11.22
C VAL A 220 11.25 -17.75 10.94
N GLU A 221 10.47 -18.66 11.54
CA GLU A 221 10.68 -20.12 11.41
C GLU A 221 10.50 -20.66 9.98
N LEU A 222 9.96 -19.83 9.07
CA LEU A 222 9.72 -20.16 7.66
C LEU A 222 11.00 -20.17 6.80
N VAL A 223 12.09 -19.60 7.30
CA VAL A 223 13.37 -19.51 6.59
C VAL A 223 14.48 -20.05 7.50
N GLU A 224 15.36 -20.89 6.95
CA GLU A 224 16.50 -21.40 7.72
C GLU A 224 17.47 -20.27 8.12
N GLY A 225 17.89 -20.30 9.39
CA GLY A 225 18.86 -19.37 9.99
C GLY A 225 18.23 -18.48 11.07
N ASP A 226 19.03 -18.09 12.05
CA ASP A 226 18.62 -17.30 13.22
C ASP A 226 19.40 -15.97 13.33
N GLU A 227 20.42 -15.76 12.50
CA GLU A 227 21.27 -14.57 12.53
C GLU A 227 20.69 -13.39 11.73
N GLY A 228 20.63 -12.22 12.37
CA GLY A 228 20.26 -10.96 11.74
C GLY A 228 18.75 -10.76 11.67
N ARG A 229 18.30 -10.02 10.65
CA ARG A 229 16.90 -9.61 10.49
C ARG A 229 16.41 -9.88 9.09
N MET A 230 15.09 -9.94 8.93
CA MET A 230 14.45 -10.02 7.63
C MET A 230 13.20 -9.17 7.61
N CYS A 231 12.98 -8.43 6.53
CA CYS A 231 11.71 -7.76 6.32
C CYS A 231 10.61 -8.80 6.08
N VAL A 232 9.52 -8.69 6.82
CA VAL A 232 8.35 -9.55 6.71
C VAL A 232 7.19 -8.73 6.17
N ASN A 233 6.57 -9.23 5.10
CA ASN A 233 5.31 -8.70 4.58
C ASN A 233 4.16 -9.36 5.33
N THR A 234 3.41 -8.59 6.12
CA THR A 234 2.37 -9.16 6.98
C THR A 234 1.21 -9.77 6.21
N GLU A 235 0.85 -9.19 5.06
CA GLU A 235 -0.43 -9.42 4.38
C GLU A 235 -1.61 -9.31 5.35
N TRP A 236 -1.59 -8.30 6.24
CA TRP A 236 -2.56 -8.14 7.32
C TRP A 236 -4.01 -7.88 6.85
N GLY A 237 -4.22 -7.72 5.55
CA GLY A 237 -5.54 -7.45 4.97
C GLY A 237 -6.53 -8.60 5.21
N ALA A 238 -6.01 -9.83 5.33
CA ALA A 238 -6.75 -11.06 5.65
C ALA A 238 -7.05 -11.24 7.15
N PHE A 239 -6.61 -10.31 8.02
CA PHE A 239 -6.96 -10.40 9.44
C PHE A 239 -8.48 -10.39 9.64
N GLY A 240 -9.00 -11.33 10.42
CA GLY A 240 -10.44 -11.50 10.61
C GLY A 240 -11.08 -12.59 9.75
N ASP A 241 -10.41 -13.06 8.69
CA ASP A 241 -10.94 -14.08 7.77
C ASP A 241 -11.25 -15.42 8.47
N SER A 242 -10.65 -15.69 9.64
CA SER A 242 -10.95 -16.88 10.46
C SER A 242 -11.82 -16.56 11.68
N GLY A 243 -12.52 -15.42 11.68
CA GLY A 243 -13.47 -14.99 12.72
C GLY A 243 -12.86 -14.13 13.83
N GLU A 244 -11.59 -13.71 13.71
CA GLU A 244 -10.93 -12.88 14.74
C GLU A 244 -11.60 -11.53 14.94
N LEU A 245 -12.36 -11.05 13.95
CA LEU A 245 -13.02 -9.76 13.96
C LEU A 245 -14.55 -9.83 14.08
N ASP A 246 -15.15 -11.02 14.17
CA ASP A 246 -16.61 -11.20 14.03
C ASP A 246 -17.43 -10.36 15.01
N GLU A 247 -16.96 -10.18 16.24
CA GLU A 247 -17.63 -9.38 17.27
C GLU A 247 -17.61 -7.86 17.00
N PHE A 248 -16.73 -7.41 16.10
CA PHE A 248 -16.55 -6.00 15.75
C PHE A 248 -17.18 -5.63 14.41
N LEU A 249 -17.55 -6.61 13.58
CA LEU A 249 -18.14 -6.37 12.27
C LEU A 249 -19.59 -5.91 12.40
N LEU A 250 -19.90 -4.78 11.79
CA LEU A 250 -21.25 -4.23 11.67
C LEU A 250 -21.99 -4.86 10.48
N GLU A 251 -23.30 -4.62 10.40
CA GLU A 251 -24.12 -5.09 9.27
C GLU A 251 -23.63 -4.56 7.92
N TYR A 252 -23.12 -3.32 7.87
CA TYR A 252 -22.60 -2.72 6.65
C TYR A 252 -21.33 -3.41 6.16
N ASP A 253 -20.44 -3.78 7.09
CA ASP A 253 -19.21 -4.48 6.77
C ASP A 253 -19.51 -5.83 6.12
N ARG A 254 -20.52 -6.55 6.67
CA ARG A 254 -21.00 -7.83 6.13
C ARG A 254 -21.60 -7.66 4.74
N VAL A 255 -22.42 -6.63 4.52
CA VAL A 255 -22.98 -6.35 3.18
C VAL A 255 -21.88 -6.03 2.17
N VAL A 256 -20.86 -5.26 2.56
CA VAL A 256 -19.70 -4.97 1.68
C VAL A 256 -18.94 -6.26 1.34
N ASP A 257 -18.70 -7.12 2.33
CA ASP A 257 -18.02 -8.40 2.17
C ASP A 257 -18.77 -9.37 1.25
N GLU A 258 -20.04 -9.66 1.56
CA GLU A 258 -20.90 -10.59 0.82
C GLU A 258 -21.02 -10.23 -0.66
N ASN A 259 -21.01 -8.93 -0.96
CA ASN A 259 -21.15 -8.43 -2.32
C ASN A 259 -19.79 -8.24 -3.02
N SER A 260 -18.66 -8.41 -2.35
CA SER A 260 -17.33 -8.19 -2.92
C SER A 260 -16.95 -9.28 -3.95
N LEU A 261 -15.82 -9.09 -4.64
CA LEU A 261 -15.28 -10.11 -5.55
C LEU A 261 -14.71 -11.34 -4.82
N ASN A 262 -14.50 -11.24 -3.52
CA ASN A 262 -13.84 -12.21 -2.66
C ASN A 262 -14.55 -12.28 -1.29
N PRO A 263 -15.81 -12.75 -1.23
CA PRO A 263 -16.55 -12.84 0.04
C PRO A 263 -15.83 -13.72 1.07
N GLY A 264 -15.84 -13.29 2.33
CA GLY A 264 -15.17 -13.98 3.44
C GLY A 264 -13.64 -13.86 3.45
N GLN A 265 -13.05 -13.06 2.55
CA GLN A 265 -11.61 -12.84 2.46
C GLN A 265 -11.25 -11.36 2.55
N GLN A 266 -10.04 -11.05 3.00
CA GLN A 266 -9.53 -9.68 3.11
C GLN A 266 -10.42 -8.78 3.99
N LEU A 267 -10.98 -9.32 5.08
CA LEU A 267 -11.96 -8.62 5.90
C LEU A 267 -11.37 -7.34 6.51
N TYR A 268 -10.17 -7.38 7.08
CA TYR A 268 -9.54 -6.18 7.63
C TYR A 268 -9.24 -5.12 6.56
N GLU A 269 -8.83 -5.53 5.35
CA GLU A 269 -8.68 -4.61 4.23
C GLU A 269 -10.01 -3.96 3.84
N LYS A 270 -11.13 -4.68 3.89
CA LYS A 270 -12.46 -4.12 3.58
C LYS A 270 -12.92 -3.05 4.56
N LEU A 271 -12.43 -3.08 5.80
CA LEU A 271 -12.76 -2.08 6.81
C LEU A 271 -11.97 -0.76 6.64
N ILE A 272 -10.77 -0.82 6.05
CA ILE A 272 -9.81 0.30 6.05
C ILE A 272 -9.50 0.80 4.63
N GLY A 273 -9.44 -0.11 3.67
CA GLY A 273 -9.02 0.16 2.30
C GLY A 273 -9.93 1.16 1.60
N GLY A 274 -9.32 2.09 0.89
CA GLY A 274 -10.00 3.13 0.12
C GLY A 274 -10.87 2.58 -1.01
N LYS A 275 -10.73 1.32 -1.42
CA LYS A 275 -11.70 0.70 -2.34
C LYS A 275 -13.10 0.54 -1.74
N TYR A 276 -13.18 0.36 -0.41
CA TYR A 276 -14.41 -0.06 0.27
C TYR A 276 -15.01 1.07 1.13
N MET A 277 -14.20 2.02 1.57
CA MET A 277 -14.60 3.12 2.45
C MET A 277 -15.82 3.91 1.92
N GLY A 278 -15.82 4.26 0.63
CA GLY A 278 -16.95 4.96 0.04
C GLY A 278 -18.26 4.16 0.05
N GLU A 279 -18.18 2.84 -0.15
CA GLU A 279 -19.35 1.96 -0.09
C GLU A 279 -19.87 1.81 1.35
N LEU A 280 -18.99 1.71 2.34
CA LEU A 280 -19.38 1.71 3.77
C LEU A 280 -20.15 2.98 4.12
N VAL A 281 -19.64 4.16 3.69
CA VAL A 281 -20.34 5.44 3.89
C VAL A 281 -21.69 5.44 3.18
N ARG A 282 -21.76 4.97 1.93
CA ARG A 282 -23.01 4.89 1.16
C ARG A 282 -24.08 4.06 1.87
N LEU A 283 -23.71 2.91 2.43
CA LEU A 283 -24.64 2.02 3.13
C LEU A 283 -25.16 2.65 4.43
N VAL A 284 -24.30 3.33 5.19
CA VAL A 284 -24.74 4.09 6.37
C VAL A 284 -25.69 5.21 5.98
N LEU A 285 -25.37 5.98 4.92
CA LEU A 285 -26.24 7.04 4.42
C LEU A 285 -27.60 6.51 3.98
N LEU A 286 -27.65 5.38 3.26
CA LEU A 286 -28.91 4.75 2.88
C LEU A 286 -29.76 4.40 4.10
N LYS A 287 -29.17 3.78 5.13
CA LYS A 287 -29.92 3.44 6.34
C LYS A 287 -30.47 4.69 7.04
N LEU A 288 -29.70 5.76 7.13
CA LEU A 288 -30.18 7.03 7.71
C LEU A 288 -31.31 7.65 6.89
N VAL A 289 -31.32 7.49 5.57
CA VAL A 289 -32.43 7.93 4.72
C VAL A 289 -33.65 7.04 4.95
N ASP A 290 -33.49 5.72 4.97
CA ASP A 290 -34.59 4.79 5.19
C ASP A 290 -35.24 4.96 6.59
N GLU A 291 -34.49 5.47 7.58
CA GLU A 291 -34.98 5.85 8.91
C GLU A 291 -35.54 7.30 8.99
N ASP A 292 -35.67 8.00 7.85
CA ASP A 292 -36.12 9.40 7.74
C ASP A 292 -35.26 10.41 8.54
N LEU A 293 -33.98 10.10 8.72
CA LEU A 293 -33.01 10.97 9.39
C LEU A 293 -32.23 11.86 8.42
N LEU A 294 -32.19 11.49 7.13
CA LEU A 294 -31.56 12.26 6.05
C LEU A 294 -32.48 12.36 4.82
N PHE A 295 -32.36 13.47 4.10
CA PHE A 295 -32.99 13.71 2.79
C PHE A 295 -34.51 13.46 2.75
N HIS A 296 -35.22 13.69 3.86
CA HIS A 296 -36.67 13.50 3.96
C HIS A 296 -37.15 12.09 3.56
N GLY A 297 -36.35 11.07 3.84
CA GLY A 297 -36.69 9.69 3.51
C GLY A 297 -36.49 9.31 2.04
N GLU A 298 -36.01 10.22 1.20
CA GLU A 298 -35.90 10.02 -0.24
C GLU A 298 -34.44 9.90 -0.71
N ALA A 299 -34.00 8.66 -0.95
CA ALA A 299 -32.68 8.40 -1.53
C ALA A 299 -32.70 8.61 -3.05
N SER A 300 -31.70 9.35 -3.57
CA SER A 300 -31.48 9.52 -5.00
C SER A 300 -31.02 8.22 -5.67
N GLU A 301 -31.21 8.12 -6.99
CA GLU A 301 -30.71 7.00 -7.80
C GLU A 301 -29.19 6.81 -7.65
N GLN A 302 -28.42 7.89 -7.54
CA GLN A 302 -26.98 7.82 -7.31
C GLN A 302 -26.65 7.19 -5.95
N LEU A 303 -27.39 7.52 -4.89
CA LEU A 303 -27.16 6.93 -3.56
C LEU A 303 -27.52 5.44 -3.52
N ARG A 304 -28.55 5.05 -4.29
CA ARG A 304 -28.96 3.64 -4.46
C ARG A 304 -27.98 2.83 -5.30
N THR A 305 -27.20 3.49 -6.17
CA THR A 305 -26.23 2.82 -7.04
C THR A 305 -24.98 2.40 -6.26
N ARG A 306 -24.70 1.10 -6.22
CA ARG A 306 -23.51 0.52 -5.59
C ARG A 306 -22.22 1.09 -6.19
N GLY A 307 -21.26 1.45 -5.34
CA GLY A 307 -19.96 1.97 -5.76
C GLY A 307 -19.98 3.38 -6.36
N ALA A 308 -21.15 4.03 -6.44
CA ALA A 308 -21.25 5.40 -6.94
C ALA A 308 -20.61 6.44 -6.01
N PHE A 309 -20.47 6.11 -4.72
CA PHE A 309 -19.81 6.96 -3.75
C PHE A 309 -18.34 6.53 -3.59
N GLU A 310 -17.47 7.13 -4.41
CA GLU A 310 -16.03 6.90 -4.34
C GLU A 310 -15.38 7.54 -3.10
N THR A 311 -14.29 6.95 -2.61
CA THR A 311 -13.55 7.45 -1.44
C THR A 311 -13.01 8.87 -1.60
N ARG A 312 -12.76 9.35 -2.82
CA ARG A 312 -12.43 10.77 -3.05
C ARG A 312 -13.49 11.72 -2.53
N PHE A 313 -14.77 11.33 -2.57
CA PHE A 313 -15.86 12.16 -2.06
C PHE A 313 -15.86 12.19 -0.52
N VAL A 314 -15.50 11.09 0.13
CA VAL A 314 -15.30 11.05 1.59
C VAL A 314 -14.26 12.10 2.00
N SER A 315 -13.08 12.08 1.37
CA SER A 315 -12.01 13.04 1.64
C SER A 315 -12.42 14.50 1.37
N GLN A 316 -13.20 14.74 0.31
CA GLN A 316 -13.70 16.08 -0.02
C GLN A 316 -14.68 16.60 1.05
N VAL A 317 -15.60 15.76 1.52
CA VAL A 317 -16.58 16.13 2.57
C VAL A 317 -15.87 16.48 3.87
N GLU A 318 -14.91 15.67 4.32
CA GLU A 318 -14.16 15.92 5.56
C GLU A 318 -13.32 17.20 5.50
N ARG A 319 -12.72 17.49 4.34
CA ARG A 319 -11.98 18.74 4.12
C ARG A 319 -12.86 19.97 4.28
N CYS A 320 -14.12 19.90 3.84
CA CYS A 320 -15.09 20.98 3.99
C CYS A 320 -15.54 21.13 5.46
N ALA A 321 -15.76 20.02 6.18
CA ALA A 321 -16.15 20.04 7.58
C ALA A 321 -15.09 20.69 8.50
N GLY A 322 -13.80 20.40 8.26
CA GLY A 322 -12.69 21.01 9.01
C GLY A 322 -12.55 22.52 8.83
N ARG A 323 -13.08 23.08 7.73
CA ARG A 323 -13.08 24.52 7.45
C ARG A 323 -14.34 25.23 7.93
N ALA A 324 -15.48 24.54 7.99
CA ALA A 324 -16.74 25.08 8.52
C ALA A 324 -16.66 25.41 10.03
N GLY A 325 -15.79 24.71 10.78
CA GLY A 325 -15.52 25.02 12.20
C GLY A 325 -14.79 26.34 12.46
N GLN A 326 -14.32 27.05 11.43
CA GLN A 326 -13.65 28.36 11.55
C GLN A 326 -14.54 29.56 11.20
N GLY A 327 -15.86 29.38 11.07
CA GLY A 327 -16.80 30.50 10.97
C GLY A 327 -16.70 31.32 9.68
N VAL A 328 -16.15 30.75 8.60
CA VAL A 328 -16.13 31.38 7.28
C VAL A 328 -17.16 30.69 6.40
N GLY A 329 -18.31 31.34 6.20
CA GLY A 329 -19.38 30.84 5.33
C GLY A 329 -19.02 31.04 3.86
N TYR A 330 -19.09 29.95 3.07
CA TYR A 330 -19.16 30.01 1.61
C TYR A 330 -19.98 28.85 1.06
N SER A 331 -20.69 29.12 -0.05
CA SER A 331 -21.49 28.15 -0.80
C SER A 331 -20.59 27.11 -1.47
N CYS A 332 -21.03 25.86 -1.45
CA CYS A 332 -20.47 24.80 -2.28
C CYS A 332 -20.65 25.19 -3.75
N GLU A 333 -19.61 25.73 -4.39
CA GLU A 333 -19.60 25.88 -5.84
C GLU A 333 -19.69 24.50 -6.47
N ARG A 334 -20.55 24.39 -7.50
CA ARG A 334 -20.76 23.16 -8.27
C ARG A 334 -19.40 22.62 -8.70
N ALA A 335 -19.16 21.34 -8.44
CA ALA A 335 -18.06 20.60 -9.03
C ALA A 335 -18.23 20.60 -10.57
N SER A 336 -17.64 21.59 -11.24
CA SER A 336 -17.22 21.44 -12.63
C SER A 336 -16.07 20.45 -12.60
N GLY A 337 -16.26 19.32 -13.28
CA GLY A 337 -15.27 18.26 -13.39
C GLY A 337 -13.97 18.78 -13.98
N GLU A 338 -13.03 19.11 -13.12
CA GLU A 338 -11.61 19.20 -13.44
C GLU A 338 -10.85 18.34 -12.43
N VAL A 339 -10.05 17.46 -13.00
CA VAL A 339 -9.27 16.44 -12.32
C VAL A 339 -8.25 17.11 -11.41
N LEU A 340 -8.46 17.03 -10.10
CA LEU A 340 -7.39 17.25 -9.12
C LEU A 340 -6.71 15.90 -8.88
N ASP A 341 -5.69 15.69 -9.72
CA ASP A 341 -4.67 14.68 -9.59
C ASP A 341 -3.99 14.78 -8.22
N GLN A 342 -3.79 13.66 -7.53
CA GLN A 342 -3.14 13.61 -6.22
C GLN A 342 -1.59 13.66 -6.32
N ASP A 343 -1.02 13.82 -7.52
CA ASP A 343 0.42 13.88 -7.75
C ASP A 343 1.02 15.30 -7.66
N ALA A 344 0.85 15.95 -6.50
CA ALA A 344 1.51 17.23 -6.17
C ALA A 344 2.56 17.10 -5.05
N LEU A 345 3.39 16.06 -5.12
CA LEU A 345 4.72 16.02 -4.49
C LEU A 345 5.75 15.75 -5.59
N GLY A 346 5.98 16.74 -6.45
CA GLY A 346 6.85 16.53 -7.61
C GLY A 346 7.05 17.74 -8.52
N ARG A 347 6.95 18.97 -8.00
CA ARG A 347 7.36 20.14 -8.77
C ARG A 347 8.24 21.03 -7.91
N GLY A 348 9.55 20.99 -8.20
CA GLY A 348 10.48 22.03 -7.79
C GLY A 348 10.03 23.37 -8.33
N GLY A 349 9.54 24.22 -7.45
CA GLY A 349 9.39 25.66 -7.64
C GLY A 349 9.99 26.31 -6.39
N GLY A 350 11.01 27.13 -6.57
CA GLY A 350 11.79 27.73 -5.48
C GLY A 350 10.92 28.39 -4.43
N VAL A 351 11.19 28.06 -3.16
CA VAL A 351 10.59 28.71 -1.99
C VAL A 351 11.19 30.12 -1.87
N PRO A 352 10.40 31.21 -1.89
CA PRO A 352 10.91 32.50 -1.46
C PRO A 352 11.08 32.45 0.06
N ASN A 353 12.27 32.87 0.48
CA ASN A 353 12.70 32.99 1.86
C ASN A 353 11.73 33.91 2.64
N VAL A 354 10.99 33.36 3.60
CA VAL A 354 10.26 34.16 4.61
C VAL A 354 10.65 33.62 5.98
N GLY A 355 11.62 34.28 6.60
CA GLY A 355 12.01 34.03 7.97
C GLY A 355 10.85 34.32 8.93
N GLY A 356 10.47 33.32 9.71
CA GLY A 356 9.53 33.44 10.82
C GLY A 356 9.90 32.45 11.90
N THR A 357 10.56 32.93 12.95
CA THR A 357 10.95 32.14 14.14
C THR A 357 9.71 31.84 14.97
N TRP A 358 9.33 30.57 15.08
CA TRP A 358 8.35 30.11 16.08
C TRP A 358 9.09 29.53 17.29
N ARG A 359 9.11 30.29 18.39
CA ARG A 359 9.50 29.79 19.72
C ARG A 359 8.31 29.04 20.29
N GLY A 360 8.49 27.75 20.59
CA GLY A 360 7.53 26.95 21.35
C GLY A 360 7.40 27.47 22.79
N SER A 361 6.19 27.84 23.18
CA SER A 361 5.81 28.07 24.58
C SER A 361 5.59 26.72 25.26
N GLY A 362 6.60 26.28 26.01
CA GLY A 362 6.48 25.17 26.95
C GLY A 362 5.59 25.58 28.13
N VAL A 363 4.52 24.81 28.36
CA VAL A 363 3.71 24.88 29.58
C VAL A 363 4.52 24.27 30.72
N ARG A 364 4.98 25.11 31.65
CA ARG A 364 5.51 24.66 32.95
C ARG A 364 4.33 24.46 33.91
N ALA A 365 4.27 23.27 34.50
CA ALA A 365 3.46 23.01 35.68
C ALA A 365 4.13 23.68 36.89
N GLU A 366 3.47 24.65 37.52
CA GLU A 366 3.86 25.18 38.82
C GLU A 366 3.31 24.28 39.93
N GLY A 367 4.22 23.63 40.66
CA GLY A 367 3.93 23.00 41.94
C GLY A 367 3.89 24.06 43.05
N GLN A 368 2.77 24.13 43.77
CA GLN A 368 2.67 24.89 45.01
C GLN A 368 3.23 24.05 46.17
N GLY A 369 4.27 24.57 46.83
CA GLY A 369 4.70 24.17 48.17
C GLY A 369 4.48 25.35 49.14
N PRO A 370 4.19 25.10 50.43
CA PRO A 370 3.70 26.12 51.35
C PRO A 370 4.85 26.94 51.97
N GLY A 371 4.60 28.24 52.19
CA GLY A 371 5.44 29.14 52.98
C GLY A 371 4.82 29.43 54.35
N PRO A 372 5.61 29.85 55.35
CA PRO A 372 5.30 29.70 56.76
C PRO A 372 4.53 30.89 57.34
N GLY A 373 3.70 30.60 58.34
CA GLY A 373 2.98 31.55 59.20
C GLY A 373 2.25 30.79 60.30
#